data_AF-A0A7L4TFE4-F1
#
_entry.id   AF-A0A7L4TFE4-F1
#
_cell.length_a   1.000
_cell.length_b   1.000
_cell.length_c   1.000
_cell.angle_alpha   90.00
_cell.angle_beta   90.00
_cell.angle_gamma   90.00
#
_symmetry.space_group_name_H-M   'P 1'
#
loop_
_entity.id
_entity.type
_entity.pdbx_description
1 polymer ?
#
loop_
_entity_poly.entity_id
_entity_poly.type
_entity_poly.pdbx_seq_one_letter_code
_entity_poly.pdbx_strand_id
1 'polypeptide(L)'
;MDVIFYYYYLFYTKIIKDDEPFATTCWALSASEGFFSAVMLHIFFTRFFCFQTSKWMMVIPTCLFLLINYLYFNKSGRSRKIVKEKPMFFSNHKLSVALTLLFFIATFSTLIWGAVYARYLSDIYCK
;
A
#
# COMPACT_ATOMS: atom_id res chain seq x y z
N MET A 1 0.37 10.60 3.90
CA MET A 1 0.86 10.04 2.62
C MET A 1 2.18 10.65 2.18
N ASP A 2 2.31 11.97 2.17
CA ASP A 2 3.53 12.67 1.72
C ASP A 2 4.81 12.23 2.48
N VAL A 3 4.73 12.05 3.80
CA VAL A 3 5.85 11.51 4.60
C VAL A 3 6.20 10.07 4.17
N ILE A 4 5.22 9.16 4.11
CA ILE A 4 5.42 7.76 3.72
C ILE A 4 6.04 7.69 2.31
N PHE A 5 5.52 8.48 1.36
CA PHE A 5 6.08 8.61 0.01
C PHE A 5 7.55 9.05 0.05
N TYR A 6 7.88 10.08 0.82
CA TYR A 6 9.26 10.56 0.94
C TYR A 6 10.21 9.48 1.48
N TYR A 7 9.79 8.71 2.48
CA TYR A 7 10.62 7.65 3.05
C TYR A 7 10.76 6.42 2.14
N TYR A 8 9.72 6.07 1.38
CA TYR A 8 9.85 5.07 0.31
C TYR A 8 10.81 5.57 -0.77
N TYR A 9 10.70 6.82 -1.19
CA TYR A 9 11.63 7.43 -2.15
C TYR A 9 13.07 7.40 -1.64
N LEU A 10 13.30 7.71 -0.35
CA LEU A 10 14.63 7.59 0.27
C LEU A 10 15.15 6.15 0.26
N PHE A 11 14.28 5.17 0.47
CA PHE A 11 14.65 3.76 0.39
C PHE A 11 15.10 3.37 -1.03
N TYR A 12 14.30 3.70 -2.05
CA TYR A 12 14.63 3.40 -3.45
C TYR A 12 15.86 4.16 -3.96
N THR A 13 16.10 5.39 -3.48
CA THR A 13 17.27 6.18 -3.90
C THR A 13 18.55 5.81 -3.15
N LYS A 14 18.51 5.59 -1.83
CA LYS A 14 19.74 5.43 -1.03
C LYS A 14 20.14 3.98 -0.84
N ILE A 15 19.17 3.07 -0.74
CA ILE A 15 19.43 1.66 -0.42
C ILE A 15 19.50 0.85 -1.71
N ILE A 16 18.47 0.94 -2.55
CA ILE A 16 18.40 0.19 -3.82
C ILE A 16 19.18 0.89 -4.95
N LYS A 17 19.22 2.23 -4.95
CA LYS A 17 19.79 3.08 -6.03
C LYS A 17 19.11 2.82 -7.37
N ASP A 18 17.79 2.89 -7.36
CA ASP A 18 16.96 2.73 -8.55
C ASP A 18 17.13 3.91 -9.53
N ASP A 19 17.00 3.65 -10.83
CA ASP A 19 17.14 4.63 -11.91
C ASP A 19 15.91 5.57 -11.98
N GLU A 20 14.71 5.05 -11.67
CA GLU A 20 13.45 5.81 -11.68
C GLU A 20 12.71 5.79 -10.33
N PRO A 21 13.30 6.36 -9.27
CA PRO A 21 12.81 6.22 -7.90
C PRO A 21 11.41 6.80 -7.69
N PHE A 22 11.00 7.81 -8.47
CA PHE A 22 9.65 8.39 -8.39
C PHE A 22 8.57 7.43 -8.86
N ALA A 23 8.82 6.73 -9.97
CA ALA A 23 7.89 5.74 -10.52
C ALA A 23 7.81 4.58 -9.54
N THR A 24 8.93 3.95 -9.20
CA THR A 24 8.96 2.78 -8.32
C THR A 24 8.34 3.05 -6.95
N THR A 25 8.57 4.23 -6.37
CA THR A 25 7.91 4.64 -5.12
C THR A 25 6.39 4.70 -5.27
N CYS A 26 5.89 5.30 -6.35
CA CYS A 26 4.45 5.38 -6.62
C CYS A 26 3.85 3.98 -6.78
N TRP A 27 4.53 3.09 -7.50
CA TRP A 27 4.07 1.72 -7.73
C TRP A 27 4.07 0.90 -6.45
N ALA A 28 5.15 0.96 -5.67
CA ALA A 28 5.28 0.26 -4.41
C ALA A 28 4.21 0.72 -3.41
N LEU A 29 4.02 2.03 -3.24
CA LEU A 29 3.00 2.58 -2.35
C LEU A 29 1.60 2.13 -2.77
N SER A 30 1.31 2.20 -4.07
CA SER A 30 0.01 1.79 -4.62
C SER A 30 -0.24 0.29 -4.48
N ALA A 31 0.81 -0.53 -4.60
CA ALA A 31 0.73 -1.96 -4.35
C ALA A 31 0.43 -2.25 -2.88
N SER A 32 1.10 -1.57 -1.94
CA SER A 32 0.85 -1.71 -0.51
C SER A 32 -0.61 -1.40 -0.14
N GLU A 33 -1.14 -0.28 -0.62
CA GLU A 33 -2.52 0.15 -0.36
C GLU A 33 -3.55 -0.71 -1.10
N GLY A 34 -3.24 -1.07 -2.35
CA GLY A 34 -4.05 -1.91 -3.20
C GLY A 34 -4.26 -3.31 -2.63
N PHE A 35 -3.17 -3.97 -2.22
CA PHE A 35 -3.27 -5.30 -1.61
C PHE A 35 -3.97 -5.26 -0.26
N PHE A 36 -3.67 -4.26 0.57
CA PHE A 36 -4.35 -4.10 1.86
C PHE A 36 -5.86 -3.95 1.67
N SER A 37 -6.30 -3.06 0.78
CA SER A 37 -7.71 -2.85 0.50
C SER A 37 -8.38 -4.06 -0.17
N ALA A 38 -7.69 -4.74 -1.09
CA ALA A 38 -8.20 -5.94 -1.74
C ALA A 38 -8.45 -7.08 -0.76
N VAL A 39 -7.53 -7.30 0.21
CA VAL A 39 -7.70 -8.29 1.27
C VAL A 39 -8.88 -7.92 2.18
N MET A 40 -9.02 -6.66 2.56
CA MET A 40 -10.14 -6.20 3.38
C MET A 40 -11.49 -6.41 2.67
N LEU A 41 -11.57 -6.07 1.38
CA LEU A 41 -12.76 -6.34 0.57
C LEU A 41 -13.04 -7.83 0.46
N HIS A 42 -12.02 -8.67 0.26
CA HIS A 42 -12.18 -10.11 0.19
C HIS A 42 -12.77 -10.70 1.48
N ILE A 43 -12.24 -10.28 2.64
CA ILE A 43 -12.75 -10.66 3.96
C ILE A 43 -14.20 -10.21 4.13
N PHE A 44 -14.51 -8.97 3.75
CA PHE A 44 -15.86 -8.41 3.82
C PHE A 44 -16.85 -9.21 2.95
N PHE A 45 -16.53 -9.45 1.68
CA PHE A 45 -17.40 -10.21 0.79
C PHE A 45 -17.58 -11.66 1.24
N THR A 46 -16.51 -12.30 1.73
CA THR A 46 -16.59 -13.67 2.26
C THR A 46 -17.49 -13.70 3.49
N ARG A 47 -17.39 -12.71 4.39
CA ARG A 47 -18.15 -12.68 5.63
C ARG A 47 -19.66 -12.47 5.43
N PHE A 48 -20.04 -11.55 4.54
CA PHE A 48 -21.43 -11.12 4.40
C PHE A 48 -22.19 -11.80 3.26
N PHE A 49 -21.48 -12.14 2.18
CA PHE A 49 -22.10 -12.64 0.95
C PHE A 49 -21.67 -14.07 0.60
N CYS A 50 -20.74 -14.67 1.38
CA CYS A 50 -20.15 -15.97 1.07
C CYS A 50 -19.57 -16.07 -0.33
N PHE A 51 -19.15 -14.93 -0.87
CA PHE A 51 -18.63 -14.83 -2.22
C PHE A 51 -17.11 -14.90 -2.21
N GLN A 52 -16.56 -16.00 -2.74
CA GLN A 52 -15.12 -16.14 -2.89
C GLN A 52 -14.64 -15.27 -4.06
N THR A 53 -14.07 -14.12 -3.72
CA THR A 53 -13.61 -13.12 -4.69
C THR A 53 -12.48 -13.71 -5.54
N SER A 54 -12.60 -13.62 -6.87
CA SER A 54 -11.57 -14.14 -7.77
C SER A 54 -10.27 -13.34 -7.67
N LYS A 55 -9.14 -13.97 -8.01
CA LYS A 55 -7.82 -13.31 -8.04
C LYS A 55 -7.81 -12.05 -8.92
N TRP A 56 -8.58 -12.07 -10.01
CA TRP A 56 -8.70 -10.92 -10.92
C TRP A 56 -9.41 -9.73 -10.28
N MET A 57 -10.41 -9.98 -9.44
CA MET A 57 -11.09 -8.91 -8.69
C MET A 57 -10.18 -8.24 -7.66
N MET A 58 -9.17 -8.96 -7.13
CA MET A 58 -8.17 -8.39 -6.22
C MET A 58 -7.21 -7.41 -6.92
N VAL A 59 -7.07 -7.48 -8.25
CA VAL A 59 -6.22 -6.55 -9.01
C VAL A 59 -6.89 -5.17 -9.17
N ILE A 60 -8.22 -5.13 -9.19
CA ILE A 60 -8.99 -3.90 -9.43
C ILE A 60 -8.66 -2.81 -8.39
N PRO A 61 -8.69 -3.07 -7.07
CA PRO A 61 -8.27 -2.09 -6.06
C PRO A 61 -6.85 -1.59 -6.29
N THR A 62 -5.90 -2.47 -6.62
CA THR A 62 -4.51 -2.08 -6.88
C THR A 62 -4.38 -1.15 -8.08
N CYS A 63 -5.08 -1.41 -9.17
CA CYS A 63 -5.11 -0.50 -10.32
C CYS A 63 -5.74 0.86 -9.98
N LEU A 64 -6.80 0.87 -9.16
CA LEU A 64 -7.43 2.11 -8.69
C LEU A 64 -6.48 2.94 -7.83
N PHE A 65 -5.82 2.33 -6.84
CA PHE A 65 -4.82 3.02 -6.02
C PHE A 65 -3.64 3.52 -6.85
N LEU A 66 -3.19 2.75 -7.84
CA LEU A 66 -2.15 3.18 -8.76
C LEU A 66 -2.56 4.42 -9.55
N LEU A 67 -3.78 4.45 -10.09
CA LEU A 67 -4.31 5.60 -10.80
C LEU A 67 -4.42 6.83 -9.88
N ILE A 68 -4.97 6.65 -8.67
CA ILE A 68 -5.12 7.72 -7.68
C ILE A 68 -3.76 8.30 -7.30
N ASN A 69 -2.80 7.46 -6.94
CA ASN A 69 -1.45 7.89 -6.55
C ASN A 69 -0.68 8.50 -7.73
N TYR A 70 -0.86 7.98 -8.95
CA TYR A 70 -0.27 8.58 -10.14
C TYR A 70 -0.78 10.00 -10.37
N LEU A 71 -2.11 10.21 -10.28
CA LEU A 71 -2.71 11.53 -10.41
C LEU A 71 -2.27 12.46 -9.28
N TYR A 72 -2.22 11.94 -8.05
CA TYR A 72 -1.92 12.72 -6.85
C TYR A 72 -0.44 13.09 -6.71
N PHE A 73 0.51 12.21 -7.05
CA PHE A 73 1.95 12.45 -6.88
C PHE A 73 2.64 12.90 -8.16
N ASN A 74 2.35 12.27 -9.30
CA ASN A 74 3.05 12.53 -10.55
C ASN A 74 2.39 13.66 -11.34
N LYS A 75 1.09 13.53 -11.68
CA LYS A 75 0.40 14.54 -12.52
C LYS A 75 0.33 15.92 -11.86
N SER A 76 0.24 15.98 -10.54
CA SER A 76 0.21 17.24 -9.78
C SER A 76 1.60 17.87 -9.56
N GLY A 77 2.69 17.17 -9.89
CA GLY A 77 4.07 17.56 -9.54
C GLY A 77 4.39 17.55 -8.04
N ARG A 78 3.49 17.01 -7.20
CA ARG A 78 3.64 16.99 -5.74
C ARG A 78 4.82 16.15 -5.28
N SER A 79 5.15 15.07 -6.00
CA SER A 79 6.33 14.23 -5.70
C SER A 79 7.63 15.06 -5.63
N ARG A 80 7.82 16.01 -6.54
CA ARG A 80 8.98 16.92 -6.54
C ARG A 80 8.95 17.92 -5.39
N LYS A 81 7.77 18.39 -4.97
CA LYS A 81 7.61 19.27 -3.80
C LYS A 81 7.98 18.54 -2.52
N ILE A 82 7.47 17.32 -2.35
CA ILE A 82 7.73 16.45 -1.19
C ILE A 82 9.23 16.21 -1.01
N VAL A 83 9.98 15.92 -2.08
CA VAL A 83 11.44 15.72 -1.99
C VAL A 83 12.19 16.98 -1.56
N LYS A 84 11.69 18.17 -1.93
CA LYS A 84 12.27 19.45 -1.50
C LYS A 84 11.93 19.77 -0.04
N GLU A 85 10.69 19.57 0.35
CA GLU A 85 10.17 19.87 1.70
C GLU A 85 10.67 18.89 2.77
N LYS A 86 10.99 17.65 2.37
CA LYS A 86 11.48 16.58 3.26
C LYS A 86 10.56 16.40 4.49
N PRO A 87 9.26 16.14 4.28
CA PRO A 87 8.29 16.13 5.36
C PRO A 87 8.61 14.99 6.34
N MET A 88 8.37 15.25 7.62
CA MET A 88 8.58 14.31 8.72
C MET A 88 7.34 14.29 9.63
N PHE A 89 7.00 13.12 10.15
CA PHE A 89 6.04 13.00 11.24
C PHE A 89 6.61 13.62 12.51
N PHE A 90 5.89 14.60 13.07
CA PHE A 90 6.25 15.30 14.30
C PHE A 90 7.70 15.86 14.29
N SER A 91 8.20 16.24 13.12
CA SER A 91 9.59 16.71 12.91
C SER A 91 10.67 15.73 13.40
N ASN A 92 10.34 14.44 13.57
CA ASN A 92 11.24 13.43 14.09
C ASN A 92 11.54 12.36 13.03
N HIS A 93 12.81 12.30 12.62
CA HIS A 93 13.26 11.37 11.59
C HIS A 93 13.09 9.91 12.01
N LYS A 94 13.50 9.53 13.23
CA LYS A 94 13.45 8.14 13.70
C LYS A 94 12.01 7.64 13.78
N LEU A 95 11.10 8.47 14.29
CA LEU A 95 9.68 8.16 14.39
C LEU A 95 9.05 8.02 12.99
N SER A 96 9.43 8.86 12.04
CA SER A 96 8.91 8.78 10.67
C SER A 96 9.35 7.50 9.96
N VAL A 97 10.61 7.08 10.15
CA VAL A 97 11.10 5.77 9.66
C VAL A 97 10.31 4.64 10.30
N ALA A 98 10.18 4.65 11.63
CA ALA A 98 9.46 3.61 12.36
C ALA A 98 8.00 3.46 11.90
N LEU A 99 7.28 4.58 11.74
CA LEU A 99 5.90 4.57 11.24
C LEU A 99 5.80 4.08 9.80
N THR A 100 6.74 4.48 8.94
CA THR A 100 6.77 4.02 7.54
C THR A 100 7.05 2.52 7.45
N LEU A 101 7.96 2.02 8.28
CA LEU A 101 8.27 0.60 8.40
C LEU A 101 7.06 -0.17 8.94
N LEU A 102 6.41 0.34 9.98
CA LEU A 102 5.21 -0.25 10.56
C LEU A 102 4.09 -0.33 9.50
N PHE A 103 3.88 0.74 8.73
CA PHE A 103 2.93 0.74 7.62
C PHE A 103 3.26 -0.34 6.58
N PHE A 104 4.52 -0.47 6.18
CA PHE A 104 4.95 -1.50 5.24
C PHE A 104 4.75 -2.91 5.80
N ILE A 105 5.15 -3.17 7.05
CA ILE A 105 4.97 -4.48 7.69
C ILE A 105 3.49 -4.80 7.83
N ALA A 106 2.66 -3.84 8.25
CA ALA A 106 1.22 -4.04 8.38
C ALA A 106 0.58 -4.39 7.04
N THR A 107 0.83 -3.61 5.99
CA THR A 107 0.29 -3.86 4.65
C THR A 107 0.81 -5.19 4.08
N PHE A 108 2.11 -5.47 4.18
CA PHE A 108 2.68 -6.73 3.71
C PHE A 108 2.14 -7.94 4.47
N SER A 109 1.94 -7.83 5.78
CA SER A 109 1.39 -8.92 6.59
C SER A 109 0.00 -9.36 6.13
N THR A 110 -0.80 -8.45 5.58
CA THR A 110 -2.14 -8.79 5.07
C THR A 110 -2.12 -9.77 3.91
N LEU A 111 -1.03 -9.84 3.15
CA LEU A 111 -0.87 -10.84 2.08
C LEU A 111 -0.86 -12.27 2.63
N ILE A 112 -0.28 -12.46 3.83
CA ILE A 112 -0.18 -13.76 4.47
C ILE A 112 -1.49 -14.06 5.23
N TRP A 113 -1.87 -13.15 6.13
CA TRP A 113 -3.01 -13.36 7.03
C TRP A 113 -4.36 -13.30 6.31
N GLY A 114 -4.47 -12.53 5.24
CA GLY A 114 -5.71 -12.36 4.48
C GLY A 114 -6.26 -13.68 3.95
N ALA A 115 -5.40 -14.51 3.36
CA ALA A 115 -5.80 -15.81 2.82
C ALA A 115 -6.20 -16.80 3.93
N VAL A 116 -5.45 -16.83 5.03
CA VAL A 116 -5.74 -17.70 6.19
C VAL A 116 -7.09 -17.33 6.81
N TYR A 117 -7.32 -16.04 7.02
CA TYR A 117 -8.54 -15.55 7.65
C TYR A 117 -9.77 -15.71 6.76
N ALA A 118 -9.65 -15.45 5.46
CA ALA A 118 -10.74 -15.66 4.51
C ALA A 118 -11.15 -17.14 4.43
N ARG A 119 -10.18 -18.06 4.44
CA ARG A 119 -10.47 -19.51 4.49
C ARG A 119 -11.20 -19.90 5.78
N TYR A 120 -10.72 -19.43 6.93
CA TYR A 120 -11.36 -19.66 8.22
C TYR A 120 -12.81 -19.15 8.26
N LEU A 121 -13.05 -17.96 7.71
CA LEU A 121 -14.40 -17.41 7.60
C LEU A 121 -15.30 -18.22 6.68
N SER A 122 -14.80 -18.66 5.52
CA SER A 122 -15.56 -19.49 4.59
C SER A 122 -16.02 -20.80 5.24
N ASP A 123 -15.15 -21.47 6.00
CA ASP A 123 -15.45 -22.75 6.65
C ASP A 123 -16.53 -22.63 7.74
N ILE A 124 -16.66 -21.46 8.37
CA ILE A 124 -17.62 -21.21 9.46
C ILE A 124 -18.95 -20.69 8.95
N TYR A 125 -18.93 -19.73 8.03
CA TYR A 125 -20.13 -18.98 7.64
C TYR A 125 -20.78 -19.46 6.34
N CYS A 126 -20.04 -20.19 5.50
CA CYS A 126 -20.42 -20.45 4.11
C CYS A 126 -20.47 -21.95 3.76
N LYS A 127 -20.84 -22.77 4.75
CA LYS A 127 -21.12 -24.21 4.54
C LYS A 127 -22.29 -24.45 3.61
#